data_AF-E1YJ69-F1
#
_entry.id   AF-E1YJ69-F1
#
_cell.length_a   1.000
_cell.length_b   1.000
_cell.length_c   1.000
_cell.angle_alpha   90.00
_cell.angle_beta   90.00
_cell.angle_gamma   90.00
#
_symmetry.space_group_name_H-M   'P 1'
#
loop_
_entity.id
_entity.type
_entity.pdbx_description
1 polymer ?
#
loop_
_entity_poly.entity_id
_entity_poly.type
_entity_poly.pdbx_seq_one_letter_code
_entity_poly.pdbx_strand_id
1 'polypeptide(L)' 'MKEKFGAKLDVKIYRTDSEEAKGHTFKGSTNVLFENEWVPNDVATDKSKMDAFLSQTIL' A
#
# COMPACT_ATOMS: atom_id res chain seq x y z
N MET A 1 -5.70 3.02 9.43
CA MET A 1 -4.29 3.30 9.09
C MET A 1 -3.93 4.75 9.24
N LYS A 2 -4.63 5.70 8.59
CA LYS A 2 -4.31 7.13 8.69
C LYS A 2 -4.36 7.70 10.12
N GLU A 3 -5.29 7.25 10.96
CA GLU A 3 -5.34 7.65 12.38
C GLU A 3 -4.14 7.15 13.21
N LYS A 4 -3.62 5.96 12.89
CA LYS A 4 -2.51 5.34 13.65
C LYS A 4 -1.15 5.82 13.18
N PHE A 5 -0.96 5.94 11.87
CA PHE A 5 0.32 6.33 11.27
C PHE A 5 0.40 7.82 10.94
N GLY A 6 -0.72 8.56 11.02
CA GLY A 6 -0.78 10.01 11.01
C GLY A 6 0.08 10.66 9.91
N ALA A 7 0.96 11.58 10.34
CA ALA A 7 1.90 12.28 9.48
C ALA A 7 3.10 11.43 9.01
N LYS A 8 3.28 10.20 9.53
CA LYS A 8 4.37 9.31 9.14
C LYS A 8 4.07 8.48 7.89
N LEU A 9 2.81 8.49 7.42
CA LEU A 9 2.37 7.73 6.26
C LEU A 9 1.61 8.64 5.30
N ASP A 10 2.22 8.95 4.15
CA ASP A 10 1.55 9.60 3.04
C ASP A 10 0.89 8.54 2.15
N VAL A 11 -0.44 8.61 2.02
CA VAL A 11 -1.23 7.62 1.28
C VAL A 11 -1.77 8.27 0.02
N LYS A 12 -1.41 7.72 -1.14
CA LYS A 12 -1.93 8.12 -2.45
C LYS A 12 -2.75 6.98 -3.05
N ILE A 13 -3.91 7.31 -3.60
CA ILE A 13 -4.81 6.35 -4.22
C ILE A 13 -4.99 6.77 -5.68
N TYR A 14 -4.62 5.88 -6.57
CA TYR A 14 -4.69 6.07 -8.01
C TYR A 14 -5.63 5.05 -8.64
N ARG A 15 -6.23 5.43 -9.76
CA ARG A 15 -6.93 4.46 -10.61
C ARG A 15 -5.92 3.70 -11.46
N THR A 16 -6.26 2.50 -11.89
CA THR A 16 -5.39 1.65 -12.73
C THR A 16 -5.11 2.24 -14.11
N ASP A 17 -5.88 3.23 -14.54
CA ASP A 17 -5.73 3.96 -15.79
C ASP A 17 -5.04 5.33 -15.65
N SER A 18 -4.49 5.66 -14.47
CA SER A 18 -3.77 6.91 -14.26
C SER A 18 -2.33 6.88 -14.80
N GLU A 19 -1.69 8.04 -14.94
CA GLU A 19 -0.28 8.13 -15.37
C GLU A 19 0.65 7.40 -14.38
N GLU A 20 0.37 7.51 -13.07
CA GLU A 20 1.12 6.87 -11.98
C GLU A 20 1.00 5.35 -11.99
N ALA A 21 -0.05 4.82 -12.62
CA ALA A 21 -0.25 3.39 -12.79
C ALA A 21 0.53 2.81 -13.99
N LYS A 22 1.07 3.65 -14.87
CA LYS A 22 1.84 3.19 -16.04
C LYS A 22 3.09 2.44 -15.63
N GLY A 23 3.38 1.35 -16.35
CA GLY A 23 4.56 0.52 -16.10
C GLY A 23 4.37 -0.56 -15.03
N HIS A 24 3.24 -0.54 -14.31
CA HIS A 24 2.89 -1.60 -13.37
C HIS A 24 2.01 -2.67 -14.04
N THR A 25 2.30 -3.94 -13.78
CA THR A 25 1.44 -5.06 -14.20
C THR A 25 0.56 -5.49 -13.03
N PHE A 26 -0.68 -5.02 -13.01
CA PHE A 26 -1.65 -5.35 -11.97
C PHE A 26 -2.18 -6.78 -12.17
N LYS A 27 -2.05 -7.62 -11.15
CA LYS A 27 -2.48 -9.04 -11.20
C LYS A 27 -3.85 -9.30 -10.57
N GLY A 28 -4.50 -8.26 -10.05
CA GLY A 28 -5.80 -8.35 -9.38
C GLY A 28 -6.36 -6.98 -9.03
N SER A 29 -7.48 -6.97 -8.29
CA SER A 29 -8.19 -5.75 -7.94
C SER A 29 -7.45 -4.90 -6.90
N THR A 30 -6.71 -5.53 -5.99
CA THR A 30 -5.97 -4.82 -4.94
C THR A 30 -4.48 -4.77 -5.29
N ASN A 31 -3.97 -3.55 -5.45
CA ASN A 31 -2.57 -3.29 -5.79
C ASN A 31 -2.08 -2.22 -4.81
N VAL A 32 -1.18 -2.62 -3.91
CA VAL A 32 -0.63 -1.73 -2.88
C VAL A 32 0.88 -1.78 -2.99
N LEU A 33 1.47 -0.59 -3.07
CA LEU A 33 2.91 -0.41 -3.01
C LEU A 33 3.26 0.41 -1.76
N PHE A 34 4.38 0.07 -1.13
CA PHE A 34 5.00 0.83 -0.06
C PHE A 34 6.42 1.20 -0.50
N GLU A 35 6.77 2.49 -0.51
CA GLU A 35 8.05 2.99 -1.04
C GLU A 35 8.40 2.49 -2.46
N ASN A 36 7.38 2.35 -3.32
CA ASN A 36 7.45 1.80 -4.69
C ASN A 36 7.74 0.30 -4.78
N GLU A 37 7.70 -0.44 -3.66
CA GLU A 37 7.78 -1.89 -3.64
C GLU A 37 6.42 -2.55 -3.41
N TRP A 38 6.21 -3.73 -4.01
CA TRP A 38 4.94 -4.45 -3.90
C TRP A 38 4.72 -4.98 -2.50
N VAL A 39 3.57 -4.66 -1.92
CA VAL A 39 3.09 -5.31 -0.70
C VAL A 39 2.38 -6.62 -1.09
N PRO A 40 2.68 -7.76 -0.45
CA PRO A 40 1.97 -9.00 -0.70
C PRO A 40 0.46 -8.84 -0.54
N ASN A 41 -0.32 -9.44 -1.44
CA ASN A 41 -1.78 -9.27 -1.43
C ASN A 41 -2.42 -9.70 -0.11
N ASP A 42 -1.94 -10.79 0.50
CA ASP A 42 -2.47 -11.28 1.78
C ASP A 42 -2.20 -10.31 2.95
N VAL A 43 -1.15 -9.50 2.85
CA VAL A 43 -0.85 -8.41 3.79
C VAL A 43 -1.73 -7.21 3.47
N ALA A 44 -1.80 -6.79 2.20
CA ALA A 44 -2.55 -5.61 1.77
C ALA A 44 -4.07 -5.71 2.04
N THR A 45 -4.64 -6.91 1.99
CA THR A 45 -6.08 -7.14 2.22
C THR A 45 -6.44 -7.44 3.68
N ASP A 46 -5.45 -7.69 4.55
CA ASP A 46 -5.68 -8.00 5.97
C ASP A 46 -5.25 -6.83 6.85
N LYS A 47 -6.19 -6.31 7.66
CA LYS A 47 -5.97 -5.13 8.49
C LYS A 47 -4.86 -5.36 9.52
N SER A 48 -4.80 -6.53 10.15
CA SER A 48 -3.85 -6.84 11.22
C SER A 48 -2.44 -7.06 10.66
N LYS A 49 -2.33 -7.75 9.52
CA LYS A 49 -1.05 -7.94 8.83
C LYS A 49 -0.50 -6.63 8.28
N MET A 50 -1.33 -5.80 7.64
CA MET A 50 -0.90 -4.50 7.14
C MET A 50 -0.47 -3.58 8.29
N ASP A 51 -1.15 -3.64 9.44
CA ASP A 51 -0.78 -2.91 10.64
C ASP A 51 0.60 -3.33 11.15
N ALA A 52 0.84 -4.64 11.28
CA ALA A 52 2.12 -5.19 11.72
C ALA A 52 3.26 -4.87 10.74
N PHE A 53 3.00 -4.98 9.43
CA PHE A 53 3.94 -4.62 8.37
C PHE A 53 4.38 -3.15 8.51
N LEU A 54 3.42 -2.22 8.50
CA LEU A 54 3.72 -0.79 8.60
C LEU A 54 4.39 -0.42 9.93
N SER A 55 4.02 -1.07 11.04
CA SER A 55 4.66 -0.86 12.33
C SER A 55 6.11 -1.32 12.41
N GLN A 56 6.57 -2.22 11.53
CA GLN A 56 7.98 -2.63 11.47
C GLN A 56 8.81 -1.76 10.51
N THR A 57 8.18 -1.12 9.53
CA THR A 57 8.88 -0.37 8.49
C THR A 57 8.92 1.13 8.74
N ILE A 58 7.92 1.68 9.45
CA ILE A 58 7.77 3.13 9.69
C ILE A 58 8.27 3.56 11.09
N LEU A 59 8.37 2.62 12.03
CA LEU A 59 8.85 2.85 13.40
C LEU A 59 10.25 2.29 13.59
#